data_AF-A0A2G6IZE3-F1
#
_entry.id   AF-A0A2G6IZE3-F1
#
_cell.length_a   1.000
_cell.length_b   1.000
_cell.length_c   1.000
_cell.angle_alpha   90.00
_cell.angle_beta   90.00
_cell.angle_gamma   90.00
#
_symmetry.space_group_name_H-M   'P 1'
#
loop_
_entity.id
_entity.type
_entity.pdbx_description
1 polymer ?
#
loop_
_entity_poly.entity_id
_entity_poly.type
_entity_poly.pdbx_seq_one_letter_code
_entity_poly.pdbx_strand_id
1 'polypeptide(L)' 'IPAELLDPVATAPPTRLDDAIRACIVRALRATRGRIYGAGGAAEILGLPPSTLQSKMVKLGVSRDPYVC' A
#
# COMPACT_ATOMS: atom_id res chain seq x y z
N ILE A 1 3.67 -29.47 16.23
CA ILE A 1 3.25 -28.06 16.14
C ILE A 1 4.13 -27.43 15.07
N PRO A 2 3.60 -27.09 13.88
CA PRO A 2 4.44 -26.65 12.77
C PRO A 2 4.99 -25.25 13.03
N ALA A 3 6.18 -25.02 12.49
CA ALA A 3 6.98 -23.82 12.61
C ALA A 3 6.28 -22.58 12.01
N GLU A 4 6.28 -21.49 12.78
CA GLU A 4 6.60 -20.14 12.29
C GLU A 4 5.58 -19.46 11.36
N LEU A 5 4.33 -19.30 11.80
CA LEU A 5 3.52 -18.13 11.43
C LEU A 5 3.91 -16.94 12.34
N LEU A 6 5.19 -16.55 12.30
CA LEU A 6 5.62 -15.29 12.88
C LEU A 6 5.54 -14.27 11.75
N ASP A 7 4.43 -13.54 11.68
CA ASP A 7 4.37 -12.35 10.83
C ASP A 7 5.56 -11.44 11.21
N PRO A 8 6.54 -11.19 10.33
CA PRO A 8 7.73 -10.39 10.67
C PRO A 8 7.40 -8.91 10.94
N VAL A 9 6.12 -8.55 10.98
CA VAL A 9 5.60 -7.23 11.34
C VAL A 9 5.43 -7.08 12.87
N ALA A 10 5.65 -8.13 13.68
CA ALA A 10 5.43 -8.02 15.14
C ALA A 10 6.56 -7.35 15.94
N THR A 11 7.79 -7.24 15.40
CA THR A 11 8.98 -6.69 16.11
C THR A 11 9.47 -5.35 15.53
N ALA A 12 8.77 -4.75 14.57
CA ALA A 12 9.12 -3.41 14.12
C ALA A 12 8.72 -2.38 15.19
N PRO A 13 9.60 -1.42 15.56
CA PRO A 13 9.21 -0.34 16.46
C PRO A 13 8.02 0.43 15.85
N PRO A 14 7.12 0.98 16.66
CA PRO A 14 5.93 1.68 16.17
C PRO A 14 6.36 2.82 15.23
N THR A 15 6.13 2.64 13.94
CA THR A 15 6.40 3.65 12.93
C THR A 15 5.29 4.69 12.92
N ARG A 16 5.58 5.86 12.36
CA ARG A 16 4.54 6.87 12.14
C ARG A 16 3.42 6.29 11.27
N LEU A 17 2.19 6.69 11.58
CA LEU A 17 1.01 6.27 10.82
C LEU A 17 1.18 6.54 9.31
N ASP A 18 1.74 7.69 8.95
CA ASP A 18 2.04 8.06 7.57
C ASP A 18 2.99 7.07 6.86
N ASP A 19 3.97 6.52 7.58
CA ASP A 19 4.92 5.55 7.04
C ASP A 19 4.28 4.18 6.81
N ALA A 20 3.46 3.73 7.77
CA ALA A 20 2.68 2.51 7.62
C ALA A 20 1.70 2.60 6.43
N ILE A 21 1.04 3.75 6.26
CA ILE A 21 0.15 3.99 5.13
C ILE A 21 0.94 4.00 3.82
N ARG A 22 2.09 4.68 3.78
CA ARG A 22 2.99 4.72 2.60
C ARG A 22 3.39 3.32 2.19
N ALA A 23 3.85 2.48 3.12
CA ALA A 23 4.21 1.10 2.85
C ALA A 23 3.02 0.29 2.30
N CYS A 24 1.83 0.49 2.85
CA CYS A 24 0.61 -0.16 2.39
C CYS A 24 0.26 0.23 0.94
N ILE A 25 0.31 1.52 0.61
CA ILE A 25 0.07 2.03 -0.75
C ILE A 25 1.10 1.46 -1.73
N VAL A 26 2.38 1.44 -1.36
CA VAL A 26 3.45 0.87 -2.22
C VAL A 26 3.22 -0.61 -2.48
N ARG A 27 2.85 -1.39 -1.46
CA ARG A 27 2.53 -2.82 -1.63
C ARG A 27 1.35 -3.03 -2.57
N ALA A 28 0.29 -2.23 -2.43
CA ALA A 28 -0.86 -2.28 -3.33
C ALA A 28 -0.47 -1.92 -4.77
N LEU A 29 0.26 -0.82 -4.99
CA LEU A 29 0.71 -0.40 -6.31
C LEU A 29 1.61 -1.45 -6.98
N ARG A 30 2.48 -2.12 -6.23
CA ARG A 30 3.28 -3.24 -6.75
C ARG A 30 2.42 -4.42 -7.17
N ALA A 31 1.45 -4.80 -6.34
CA ALA A 31 0.54 -5.90 -6.64
C ALA A 31 -0.33 -5.61 -7.88
N THR A 32 -0.70 -4.35 -8.09
CA THR A 32 -1.57 -3.93 -9.20
C THR A 32 -0.84 -3.36 -10.41
N ARG A 33 0.49 -3.43 -10.45
CA ARG A 33 1.33 -2.86 -11.52
C ARG A 33 1.00 -1.38 -11.80
N GLY A 34 0.90 -0.61 -10.72
CA GLY A 34 0.64 0.84 -10.78
C GLY A 34 -0.81 1.21 -11.11
N ARG A 35 -1.73 0.24 -11.26
CA ARG A 35 -3.15 0.50 -11.47
C ARG A 35 -3.80 1.01 -10.19
N ILE A 36 -4.32 2.24 -10.24
CA ILE A 36 -5.05 2.87 -9.13
C ILE A 36 -6.55 2.55 -9.18
N TYR A 37 -7.15 2.60 -10.37
CA TYR A 37 -8.60 2.54 -10.59
C TYR A 37 -9.04 1.21 -11.22
N GLY A 38 -10.34 0.92 -11.10
CA GLY A 38 -11.00 -0.22 -11.72
C GLY A 38 -10.83 -1.52 -10.94
N ALA A 39 -11.43 -2.59 -11.47
CA ALA A 39 -11.35 -3.92 -10.89
C ALA A 39 -9.89 -4.38 -10.76
N GLY A 40 -9.51 -4.80 -9.55
CA GLY A 40 -8.15 -5.15 -9.18
C GLY A 40 -7.18 -3.96 -9.08
N GLY A 41 -7.69 -2.73 -8.99
CA GLY A 41 -6.88 -1.54 -8.75
C GLY A 41 -6.47 -1.40 -7.28
N ALA A 42 -5.40 -0.63 -7.02
CA ALA A 42 -4.84 -0.47 -5.68
C ALA A 42 -5.88 0.09 -4.70
N ALA A 43 -6.75 1.00 -5.17
CA ALA A 43 -7.82 1.57 -4.35
C ALA A 43 -8.85 0.51 -3.93
N GLU A 44 -9.23 -0.38 -4.84
CA GLU A 44 -10.18 -1.47 -4.58
C GLU A 44 -9.57 -2.50 -3.60
N ILE A 45 -8.31 -2.90 -3.81
CA ILE A 45 -7.61 -3.83 -2.91
C ILE A 45 -7.48 -3.25 -1.49
N LEU A 46 -7.25 -1.95 -1.39
CA LEU A 46 -7.16 -1.25 -0.10
C LEU A 46 -8.53 -0.92 0.51
N GLY A 47 -9.64 -1.14 -0.22
CA GLY A 47 -10.99 -0.78 0.22
C GLY A 47 -11.21 0.72 0.37
N LEU A 48 -10.46 1.54 -0.38
CA LEU A 48 -10.50 3.00 -0.30
C LEU A 48 -11.08 3.61 -1.58
N PRO A 49 -11.76 4.77 -1.49
CA PRO A 49 -12.08 5.54 -2.67
C PRO A 49 -10.78 5.90 -3.43
N PRO A 50 -10.76 5.82 -4.76
CA PRO A 50 -9.56 6.16 -5.53
C PRO A 50 -9.15 7.63 -5.40
N SER A 51 -10.10 8.53 -5.13
CA SER A 51 -9.83 9.92 -4.75
C SER A 51 -9.05 10.02 -3.43
N THR A 52 -9.45 9.25 -2.41
CA THR A 52 -8.75 9.19 -1.12
C THR A 52 -7.35 8.60 -1.26
N LEU A 53 -7.18 7.53 -2.06
CA LEU A 53 -5.87 6.95 -2.31
C LEU A 53 -4.94 7.99 -2.95
N GLN A 54 -5.41 8.72 -3.97
CA GLN A 54 -4.63 9.79 -4.59
C GLN A 54 -4.26 10.91 -3.62
N SER A 55 -5.19 11.39 -2.79
CA SER A 55 -4.86 12.42 -1.80
C SER A 55 -3.81 11.94 -0.80
N LYS A 56 -3.87 10.67 -0.38
CA LYS A 56 -2.84 10.05 0.47
C LYS A 56 -1.51 9.92 -0.27
N MET A 57 -1.53 9.52 -1.54
CA MET A 57 -0.33 9.44 -2.38
C MET A 57 0.37 10.79 -2.51
N VAL A 58 -0.38 11.87 -2.76
CA VAL A 58 0.16 13.23 -2.82
C VAL A 58 0.71 13.67 -1.46
N LYS A 59 -0.07 13.51 -0.39
CA LYS A 59 0.33 13.87 0.97
C LYS A 59 1.61 13.15 1.42
N LEU A 60 1.75 11.89 1.05
CA LEU A 60 2.87 11.03 1.44
C LEU A 60 4.00 11.04 0.41
N GLY A 61 3.89 11.77 -0.70
CA GLY A 61 4.90 11.81 -1.76
C GLY A 61 5.14 10.45 -2.44
N VAL A 62 4.09 9.67 -2.68
CA VAL A 62 4.13 8.37 -3.35
C VAL A 62 3.68 8.52 -4.80
N SER A 63 4.58 8.25 -5.74
CA SER A 63 4.28 8.24 -7.17
C SER A 63 3.93 6.83 -7.65
N ARG A 64 2.98 6.74 -8.60
CA ARG A 64 2.67 5.46 -9.29
C ARG A 64 3.65 5.12 -10.41
N ASP A 65 4.34 6.12 -10.96
CA ASP A 65 5.25 6.01 -12.12
C ASP A 65 6.21 4.80 -12.06
N PRO A 66 6.97 4.56 -10.97
CA PRO A 66 7.90 3.42 -10.92
C PRO A 66 7.21 2.04 -10.87
N TYR A 67 5.88 2.00 -10.82
CA TYR A 67 5.10 0.77 -10.74
C TYR A 67 4.24 0.53 -11.98
N VAL A 68 4.10 1.52 -12.86
CA VAL A 68 3.37 1.38 -14.12
C VAL A 68 4.33 0.79 -15.16
N CYS A 69 3.94 -0.32 -15.78
CA CYS A 69 4.63 -0.93 -16.91
C CYS A 69 3.82 -0.74 -18.20
#